data_AF-W9VFS6-F1
#
_entry.id   AF-W9VFS6-F1
#
_cell.length_a   1.000
_cell.length_b   1.000
_cell.length_c   1.000
_cell.angle_alpha   90.00
_cell.angle_beta   90.00
_cell.angle_gamma   90.00
#
_symmetry.space_group_name_H-M   'P 1'
#
loop_
_entity.id
_entity.type
_entity.pdbx_description
1 polymer ?
#
loop_
_entity_poly.entity_id
_entity_poly.type
_entity_poly.pdbx_seq_one_letter_code
_entity_poly.pdbx_strand_id
1 'polypeptide(L)'
;MRRPPPSTTYRFAKVDKKRYPDILQAGTSEKPYYTNSSQLPVGYTDDPFEALLLQDELQSKYTGGTVLHLYMRERLSSADACKHLVKASLTRFRLPYLTITPTFSICPVHGYLAGEHEFCPKCDEILLNKKRQQHSAVFTSKEN
;
A
#
# COMPACT_ATOMS: atom_id res chain seq x y z
N MET A 1 -25.30 2.98 -1.03
CA MET A 1 -23.89 2.90 -1.46
C MET A 1 -23.73 1.68 -2.37
N ARG A 2 -23.61 1.86 -3.70
CA ARG A 2 -23.41 0.75 -4.63
C ARG A 2 -22.03 0.15 -4.37
N ARG A 3 -21.95 -1.14 -4.05
CA ARG A 3 -20.67 -1.87 -4.02
C ARG A 3 -20.04 -1.72 -5.40
N PRO A 4 -18.81 -1.20 -5.52
CA PRO A 4 -18.16 -1.08 -6.82
C PRO A 4 -18.12 -2.46 -7.49
N PRO A 5 -18.44 -2.55 -8.79
CA PRO A 5 -18.37 -3.82 -9.49
C PRO A 5 -16.95 -4.39 -9.35
N PRO A 6 -16.82 -5.70 -9.11
CA PRO A 6 -15.51 -6.32 -8.97
C PRO A 6 -14.66 -6.06 -10.23
N SER A 7 -13.37 -5.82 -10.02
CA SER A 7 -12.42 -5.58 -11.11
C SER A 7 -12.48 -6.71 -12.14
N THR A 8 -12.18 -6.39 -13.39
CA THR A 8 -12.10 -7.37 -14.48
C THR A 8 -11.15 -8.52 -14.13
N THR A 9 -10.03 -8.22 -13.46
CA THR A 9 -9.04 -9.21 -13.01
C THR A 9 -9.62 -10.22 -12.02
N TYR A 10 -10.42 -9.78 -11.05
CA TYR A 10 -11.08 -10.67 -10.10
C TYR A 10 -12.16 -11.52 -10.78
N ARG A 11 -12.94 -10.90 -11.69
CA ARG A 11 -14.02 -11.59 -12.40
C ARG A 11 -13.50 -12.74 -13.26
N PHE A 12 -12.44 -12.51 -14.04
CA PHE A 12 -11.86 -13.56 -14.87
C PHE A 12 -11.21 -14.66 -14.03
N ALA A 13 -10.42 -14.31 -13.02
CA ALA A 13 -9.79 -15.29 -12.14
C ALA A 13 -10.84 -16.25 -11.51
N LYS A 14 -11.96 -15.69 -11.02
CA LYS A 14 -13.05 -16.48 -10.44
C LYS A 14 -13.76 -17.38 -11.44
N VAL A 15 -13.91 -16.97 -12.70
CA VAL A 15 -14.54 -17.78 -13.74
C VAL A 15 -13.62 -18.91 -14.18
N ASP A 16 -12.33 -18.61 -14.39
CA ASP A 16 -11.36 -19.60 -14.85
C ASP A 16 -11.14 -20.69 -13.80
N LYS A 17 -11.12 -20.34 -12.51
CA LYS A 17 -11.03 -21.32 -11.42
C LYS A 17 -12.16 -22.36 -11.42
N LYS A 18 -13.34 -22.01 -11.95
CA LYS A 18 -14.45 -22.98 -12.10
C LYS A 18 -14.22 -23.96 -13.25
N ARG A 19 -13.50 -23.53 -14.29
CA ARG A 19 -13.23 -24.32 -15.50
C ARG A 19 -11.97 -25.16 -15.35
N TYR A 20 -10.98 -24.63 -14.64
CA TYR A 20 -9.66 -25.21 -14.46
C TYR A 20 -9.33 -25.22 -12.96
N PRO A 21 -9.61 -26.33 -12.25
CA PRO A 21 -9.39 -26.41 -10.80
C PRO A 21 -7.92 -26.19 -10.38
N ASP A 22 -6.97 -26.60 -11.23
CA ASP A 22 -5.53 -26.56 -10.95
C ASP A 22 -4.84 -25.28 -11.47
N ILE A 23 -5.60 -24.26 -11.88
CA ILE A 23 -5.04 -23.04 -12.44
C ILE A 23 -4.25 -22.24 -11.39
N LEU A 24 -3.07 -21.75 -11.79
CA LEU A 24 -2.24 -20.89 -10.96
C LEU A 24 -2.72 -19.43 -11.08
N GLN A 25 -3.07 -18.83 -9.94
CA GLN A 25 -3.56 -17.45 -9.86
C GLN A 25 -3.00 -16.78 -8.60
N ALA A 26 -2.96 -15.44 -8.58
CA ALA A 26 -2.58 -14.68 -7.41
C ALA A 26 -3.75 -14.55 -6.41
N GLY A 27 -3.43 -14.26 -5.15
CA GLY A 27 -4.42 -14.07 -4.08
C GLY A 27 -4.77 -15.36 -3.35
N THR A 28 -5.90 -15.35 -2.65
CA THR A 28 -6.36 -16.52 -1.87
C THR A 28 -7.34 -17.36 -2.67
N SER A 29 -7.64 -18.56 -2.17
CA SER A 29 -8.63 -19.44 -2.78
C SER A 29 -10.01 -18.78 -2.92
N GLU A 30 -10.40 -17.95 -1.96
CA GLU A 30 -11.67 -17.21 -1.93
C GLU A 30 -11.62 -15.90 -2.72
N LYS A 31 -10.42 -15.28 -2.79
CA LYS A 31 -10.19 -13.98 -3.44
C LYS A 31 -9.09 -14.06 -4.50
N PRO A 32 -9.26 -14.88 -5.56
CA PRO A 32 -8.27 -14.97 -6.62
C PRO A 32 -8.33 -13.73 -7.51
N TYR A 33 -7.18 -13.33 -8.05
CA TYR A 33 -7.09 -12.25 -9.02
C TYR A 33 -5.93 -12.47 -9.99
N TYR A 34 -6.00 -11.82 -11.14
CA TYR A 34 -4.86 -11.63 -12.03
C TYR A 34 -4.23 -10.26 -11.81
N THR A 35 -2.92 -10.18 -11.98
CA THR A 35 -2.21 -8.90 -12.04
C THR A 35 -2.69 -8.13 -13.28
N ASN A 36 -2.81 -6.80 -13.15
CA ASN A 36 -3.30 -5.97 -14.24
C ASN A 36 -2.21 -5.81 -15.32
N SER A 37 -2.59 -6.00 -16.59
CA SER A 37 -1.70 -5.87 -17.74
C SER A 37 -0.37 -6.63 -17.53
N SER A 38 0.76 -5.96 -17.74
CA SER A 38 2.11 -6.50 -17.47
C SER A 38 2.75 -5.89 -16.22
N GLN A 39 1.93 -5.43 -15.27
CA GLN A 39 2.44 -4.96 -13.98
C GLN A 39 3.07 -6.12 -13.19
N LEU A 40 3.91 -5.77 -12.23
CA LEU A 40 4.48 -6.73 -11.29
C LEU A 40 3.39 -7.29 -10.37
N PRO A 41 3.50 -8.55 -9.93
CA PRO A 41 2.63 -9.09 -8.89
C PRO A 41 2.62 -8.21 -7.64
N VAL A 42 1.48 -8.19 -6.94
CA VAL A 42 1.35 -7.45 -5.68
C VAL A 42 2.36 -7.98 -4.67
N GLY A 43 3.15 -7.09 -4.07
CA GLY A 43 4.16 -7.46 -3.08
C GLY A 43 5.43 -8.09 -3.66
N TYR A 44 5.67 -7.96 -4.97
CA TYR A 44 6.88 -8.49 -5.61
C TYR A 44 8.17 -7.83 -5.09
N THR A 45 8.18 -6.49 -4.98
CA THR A 45 9.30 -5.73 -4.41
C THR A 45 8.77 -4.48 -3.71
N ASP A 46 9.49 -4.06 -2.67
CA ASP A 46 9.27 -2.79 -1.97
C ASP A 46 10.21 -1.68 -2.49
N ASP A 47 11.18 -2.01 -3.35
CA ASP A 47 12.11 -1.03 -3.94
C ASP A 47 11.50 -0.39 -5.20
N PRO A 48 11.19 0.93 -5.18
CA PRO A 48 10.69 1.63 -6.36
C PRO A 48 11.65 1.54 -7.57
N PHE A 49 12.96 1.54 -7.36
CA PHE A 49 13.92 1.54 -8.47
C PHE A 49 14.04 0.16 -9.12
N GLU A 50 13.98 -0.91 -8.34
CA GLU A 50 13.86 -2.26 -8.88
C GLU A 50 12.56 -2.41 -9.68
N ALA A 51 11.44 -1.93 -9.14
CA ALA A 51 10.16 -1.96 -9.85
C ALA A 51 10.22 -1.18 -11.17
N LEU A 52 10.86 0.00 -11.19
CA LEU A 52 11.08 0.80 -12.38
C LEU A 52 11.94 0.04 -13.41
N LEU A 53 13.05 -0.56 -13.00
CA LEU A 53 13.95 -1.33 -13.87
C LEU A 53 13.24 -2.49 -14.56
N LEU A 54 12.47 -3.28 -13.80
CA LEU A 54 11.75 -4.44 -14.33
C LEU A 54 10.62 -4.06 -15.28
N GLN A 55 10.09 -2.84 -15.15
CA GLN A 55 8.93 -2.38 -15.90
C GLN A 55 9.31 -1.49 -17.09
N ASP A 56 10.48 -0.87 -17.10
CA ASP A 56 10.87 0.12 -18.12
C ASP A 56 10.71 -0.40 -19.56
N GLU A 57 11.27 -1.59 -19.85
CA GLU A 57 11.23 -2.16 -21.20
C GLU A 57 9.80 -2.55 -21.62
N LEU A 58 9.04 -3.19 -20.73
CA LEU A 58 7.68 -3.64 -21.02
C LEU A 58 6.73 -2.45 -21.18
N GLN A 59 6.82 -1.47 -20.29
CA GLN A 59 5.95 -0.32 -20.30
C GLN A 59 6.20 0.58 -21.51
N SER A 60 7.44 0.67 -21.97
CA SER A 60 7.80 1.41 -23.19
C SER A 60 7.20 0.81 -24.48
N LYS A 61 6.76 -0.46 -24.46
CA LYS A 61 6.13 -1.12 -25.62
C LYS A 61 4.65 -0.75 -25.78
N TYR A 62 4.01 -0.18 -24.76
CA TYR A 62 2.61 0.22 -24.83
C TYR A 62 2.47 1.64 -25.40
N THR A 63 1.79 1.75 -26.54
CA THR A 63 1.47 3.04 -27.18
C THR A 63 0.11 3.60 -26.77
N GLY A 64 -0.78 2.76 -26.23
CA GLY A 64 -2.16 3.10 -25.83
C GLY A 64 -2.30 3.80 -24.46
N GLY A 65 -1.19 4.25 -23.88
CA GLY A 65 -1.13 4.80 -22.53
C GLY A 65 -0.93 3.70 -21.49
N THR A 66 0.08 3.88 -20.64
CA THR A 66 0.33 3.02 -19.50
C THR A 66 0.71 3.86 -18.28
N VAL A 67 0.40 3.34 -17.10
CA VAL A 67 0.67 3.93 -15.79
C VAL A 67 1.41 2.89 -14.96
N LEU A 68 2.58 3.29 -14.45
CA LEU A 68 3.26 2.53 -13.40
C LEU A 68 2.93 3.13 -12.03
N HIS A 69 2.47 2.29 -11.11
CA HIS A 69 2.20 2.67 -9.73
C HIS A 69 3.36 2.26 -8.83
N LEU A 70 4.00 3.23 -8.18
CA LEU A 70 5.00 3.01 -7.15
C LEU A 70 4.32 3.11 -5.78
N TYR A 71 4.04 1.97 -5.17
CA TYR A 71 3.47 1.88 -3.82
C TYR A 71 4.59 1.91 -2.78
N MET A 72 4.62 2.95 -1.94
CA MET A 72 5.66 3.13 -0.93
C MET A 72 5.09 2.79 0.44
N ARG A 73 5.74 1.88 1.17
CA ARG A 73 5.31 1.49 2.53
C ARG A 73 5.36 2.61 3.55
N GLU A 74 6.20 3.60 3.32
CA GLU A 74 6.40 4.72 4.22
C GLU A 74 5.99 6.03 3.56
N ARG A 75 5.68 7.01 4.42
CA ARG A 75 5.43 8.38 3.99
C ARG A 75 6.72 8.95 3.40
N LEU A 76 6.61 9.66 2.28
CA LEU A 76 7.71 10.45 1.75
C LEU A 76 8.14 11.50 2.79
N SER A 77 9.45 11.58 3.03
CA SER A 77 10.04 12.45 4.05
C SER A 77 9.76 13.93 3.79
N SER A 78 9.70 14.34 2.53
CA SER A 78 9.35 15.71 2.12
C SER A 78 8.83 15.79 0.68
N ALA A 79 8.26 16.94 0.32
CA ALA A 79 7.92 17.24 -1.07
C ALA A 79 9.16 17.26 -1.98
N ASP A 80 10.31 17.70 -1.48
CA ASP A 80 11.58 17.69 -2.22
C ASP A 80 12.07 16.26 -2.48
N ALA A 81 11.91 15.35 -1.52
CA ALA A 81 12.21 13.94 -1.73
C ALA A 81 11.33 13.33 -2.83
N CYS A 82 10.03 13.64 -2.83
CA CYS A 82 9.12 13.25 -3.91
C CYS A 82 9.57 13.80 -5.27
N LYS A 83 9.89 15.09 -5.32
CA LYS A 83 10.37 15.78 -6.53
C LYS A 83 11.64 15.14 -7.07
N HIS A 84 12.60 14.81 -6.20
CA HIS A 84 13.83 14.13 -6.59
C HIS A 84 13.56 12.72 -7.12
N LEU A 85 12.65 11.97 -6.50
CA LEU A 85 12.24 10.65 -6.98
C LEU A 85 11.60 10.74 -8.37
N VAL A 86 10.63 11.64 -8.56
CA VAL A 86 10.00 11.87 -9.87
C VAL A 86 11.05 12.24 -10.93
N LYS A 87 11.95 13.18 -10.61
CA LYS A 87 13.01 13.59 -11.53
C LYS A 87 13.94 12.43 -11.86
N ALA A 88 14.39 11.65 -10.87
CA ALA A 88 15.25 10.49 -11.08
C ALA A 88 14.57 9.44 -11.95
N SER A 89 13.29 9.16 -11.70
CA SER A 89 12.53 8.18 -12.47
C SER A 89 12.36 8.61 -13.93
N LEU A 90 11.94 9.85 -14.19
CA LEU A 90 11.67 10.33 -15.55
C LEU A 90 12.94 10.66 -16.36
N THR A 91 14.09 10.84 -15.70
CA THR A 91 15.37 11.08 -16.39
C THR A 91 16.13 9.80 -16.70
N ARG A 92 15.95 8.74 -15.89
CA ARG A 92 16.69 7.48 -16.02
C ARG A 92 15.92 6.39 -16.77
N PHE A 93 14.59 6.49 -16.80
CA PHE A 93 13.69 5.51 -17.41
C PHE A 93 12.84 6.17 -18.50
N ARG A 94 12.31 5.36 -19.42
CA ARG A 94 11.52 5.83 -20.58
C ARG A 94 10.01 5.74 -20.35
N LEU A 95 9.62 5.51 -19.10
CA LEU A 95 8.23 5.37 -18.67
C LEU A 95 7.41 6.62 -18.99
N PRO A 96 6.25 6.48 -19.66
CA PRO A 96 5.45 7.64 -20.09
C PRO A 96 4.67 8.28 -18.94
N TYR A 97 4.28 7.50 -17.92
CA TYR A 97 3.48 7.98 -16.80
C TYR A 97 3.74 7.15 -15.54
N LEU A 98 3.97 7.84 -14.42
CA LEU A 98 4.16 7.20 -13.11
C LEU A 98 3.32 7.90 -12.05
N THR A 99 2.94 7.14 -11.03
CA THR A 99 2.33 7.66 -9.81
C THR A 99 3.10 7.17 -8.60
N ILE A 100 3.20 8.00 -7.57
CA ILE A 100 3.82 7.64 -6.30
C ILE A 100 2.73 7.67 -5.24
N THR A 101 2.49 6.51 -4.61
CA THR A 101 1.44 6.34 -3.62
C THR A 101 2.08 5.94 -2.29
N PRO A 102 2.35 6.90 -1.40
CA PRO A 102 2.85 6.60 -0.06
C PRO A 102 1.73 6.11 0.86
N THR A 103 2.07 5.18 1.74
CA THR A 103 1.17 4.68 2.78
C THR A 103 1.16 5.60 3.99
N PHE A 104 -0.05 5.92 4.45
CA PHE A 104 -0.29 6.68 5.67
C PHE A 104 -1.59 6.21 6.32
N SER A 105 -1.71 6.45 7.62
CA SER A 105 -2.91 6.17 8.41
C SER A 105 -3.50 7.47 8.94
N ILE A 106 -4.83 7.55 9.09
CA ILE A 106 -5.50 8.75 9.62
C ILE A 106 -6.10 8.42 10.98
N CYS A 107 -5.68 9.17 12.00
CA CYS A 107 -6.31 9.16 13.31
C CYS A 107 -7.26 10.36 13.44
N PRO A 108 -8.51 10.17 13.93
CA PRO A 108 -9.43 11.28 14.17
C PRO A 108 -8.92 12.33 15.17
N VAL A 109 -8.00 11.94 16.06
CA VAL A 109 -7.42 12.82 17.09
C VAL A 109 -6.08 13.43 16.64
N HIS A 110 -5.22 12.62 16.02
CA HIS A 110 -3.83 13.01 15.73
C HIS A 110 -3.56 13.31 14.25
N GLY A 111 -4.56 13.20 13.37
CA GLY A 111 -4.41 13.44 11.94
C GLY A 111 -3.58 12.37 11.24
N TYR A 112 -2.74 12.77 10.29
CA TYR A 112 -1.92 11.88 9.47
C TYR A 112 -0.77 11.25 10.27
N LEU A 113 -0.66 9.93 10.17
CA LEU A 113 0.41 9.09 10.71
C LEU A 113 1.18 8.48 9.54
N ALA A 114 2.51 8.40 9.66
CA ALA A 114 3.34 7.76 8.65
C ALA A 114 3.17 6.24 8.71
N GLY A 115 3.01 5.59 7.55
CA GLY A 115 2.87 4.13 7.48
C GLY A 115 1.48 3.60 7.82
N GLU A 116 1.39 2.28 7.83
CA GLU A 116 0.16 1.54 8.11
C GLU A 116 0.03 1.23 9.61
N HIS A 117 -1.05 1.68 10.22
CA HIS A 117 -1.36 1.48 11.63
C HIS A 117 -2.84 1.13 11.79
N GLU A 118 -3.14 -0.07 12.27
CA GLU A 118 -4.51 -0.46 12.64
C GLU A 118 -5.04 0.39 13.81
N PHE A 119 -4.17 0.72 14.76
CA PHE A 119 -4.46 1.57 15.92
C PHE A 119 -3.46 2.71 16.02
N CYS A 120 -3.93 3.88 16.45
CA CYS A 120 -3.05 5.05 16.56
C CYS A 120 -2.06 4.87 17.74
N PRO A 121 -0.75 4.80 17.48
CA PRO A 121 0.24 4.55 18.53
C PRO A 121 0.24 5.65 19.60
N LYS A 122 -0.05 6.89 19.19
CA LYS A 122 -0.16 8.04 20.10
C LYS A 122 -1.40 7.95 21.00
N CYS A 123 -2.54 7.48 20.49
CA CYS A 123 -3.73 7.26 21.31
C CYS A 123 -3.49 6.15 22.34
N ASP A 124 -2.86 5.07 21.92
CA ASP A 124 -2.56 3.94 22.79
C ASP A 124 -1.61 4.34 23.92
N GLU A 125 -0.59 5.13 23.61
CA GLU A 125 0.33 5.67 24.62
C GLU A 125 -0.39 6.56 25.65
N ILE A 126 -1.32 7.42 25.21
CA ILE A 126 -2.14 8.24 26.12
C ILE A 126 -3.00 7.35 27.03
N LEU A 127 -3.62 6.30 26.49
CA LEU A 127 -4.44 5.36 27.25
C LEU A 127 -3.62 4.54 28.25
N LEU A 128 -2.44 4.09 27.85
CA LEU A 128 -1.49 3.37 28.71
C LEU A 128 -1.03 4.26 29.87
N ASN A 129 -0.71 5.52 29.60
CA ASN A 129 -0.29 6.47 30.63
C ASN A 129 -1.43 6.77 31.62
N LYS A 130 -2.68 6.93 31.15
CA LYS A 130 -3.84 7.08 32.03
C LYS A 130 -4.05 5.86 32.93
N LYS A 131 -3.94 4.64 32.37
CA LYS A 131 -4.04 3.40 33.17
C LYS A 131 -2.93 3.31 34.22
N ARG A 132 -1.69 3.66 33.88
CA ARG A 132 -0.56 3.70 34.83
C ARG A 132 -0.84 4.68 35.98
N GLN A 133 -1.29 5.89 35.68
CA GLN A 133 -1.62 6.90 36.69
C GLN A 133 -2.77 6.46 37.61
N GLN A 134 -3.81 5.82 37.07
CA GLN A 134 -4.91 5.27 37.87
C GLN A 134 -4.45 4.14 38.79
N HIS A 135 -3.62 3.21 38.30
CA HIS A 135 -3.06 2.15 39.13
C HIS A 135 -2.17 2.70 40.27
N SER A 136 -1.35 3.71 39.98
CA SER A 136 -0.53 4.38 41.01
C SER A 136 -1.39 5.08 42.07
N ALA A 137 -2.49 5.73 41.67
CA ALA A 137 -3.40 6.42 42.60
C ALA A 137 -4.21 5.45 43.48
N VAL A 138 -4.52 4.25 42.99
CA VAL A 138 -5.21 3.20 43.77
C VAL A 138 -4.29 2.57 44.82
N PHE A 139 -2.98 2.52 44.57
CA PHE A 139 -2.01 2.03 45.55
C PHE A 139 -1.77 3.03 46.70
N THR A 140 -1.65 4.32 46.40
CA THR A 140 -1.46 5.36 47.43
C THR A 140 -2.70 5.62 48.30
N SER A 141 -3.89 5.22 47.86
CA SER A 141 -5.14 5.37 48.63
C SER A 141 -5.49 4.17 49.53
N LYS A 142 -4.72 3.08 49.47
CA LYS A 142 -4.88 1.90 50.36
C LYS A 142 -3.93 1.88 51.56
N GLU A 143 -2.97 2.81 51.63
CA GLU A 143 -1.99 2.91 52.73
C GLU A 143 -2.34 3.99 53.76
N ASN A 144 -3.51 4.63 53.66
CA ASN A 144 -4.07 5.54 54.67
C ASN A 144 -5.33 4.95 55.31
#